data_AF-A0A7C1FHZ4-F1
#
_entry.id   AF-A0A7C1FHZ4-F1
#
_cell.length_a   1.000
_cell.length_b   1.000
_cell.length_c   1.000
_cell.angle_alpha   90.00
_cell.angle_beta   90.00
_cell.angle_gamma   90.00
#
_symmetry.space_group_name_H-M   'P 1'
#
loop_
_entity.id
_entity.type
_entity.pdbx_description
1 polymer ?
#
loop_
_entity_poly.entity_id
_entity_poly.type
_entity_poly.pdbx_seq_one_letter_code
_entity_poly.pdbx_strand_id
1 'polypeptide(L)'
;MFYIVRNHRLFSSAQPPAGLRPITALRSQLLPPFISQLHERLHEWGELGLSPGPITPDRIWCNVAGSGEAQLAFRFEPGLSPRPLTHVGLAQELAAWFVLLDKWMETFVVIARAREIWTVQELAGALTFTSKAFLPTALLHMPPDNWQRVAMALAIAVADGELQKGAHAEKHWVKTSTIQKQGF
;
A
#
# COMPACT_ATOMS: atom_id res chain seq x y z
N MET A 1 0.21 -16.36 -13.64
CA MET A 1 1.57 -15.76 -13.50
C MET A 1 1.55 -14.79 -12.33
N PHE A 2 2.65 -14.65 -11.61
CA PHE A 2 2.83 -13.66 -10.55
C PHE A 2 3.84 -12.63 -10.99
N TYR A 3 3.58 -11.37 -10.70
CA TYR A 3 4.47 -10.26 -11.00
C TYR A 3 4.77 -9.48 -9.74
N ILE A 4 6.02 -9.08 -9.57
CA ILE A 4 6.51 -8.31 -8.44
C ILE A 4 7.48 -7.25 -8.94
N VAL A 5 7.37 -6.05 -8.38
CA VAL A 5 8.38 -5.01 -8.57
C VAL A 5 9.34 -5.07 -7.38
N ARG A 6 10.65 -5.07 -7.68
CA ARG A 6 11.72 -4.90 -6.69
C ARG A 6 12.84 -4.13 -7.33
N ASN A 7 13.47 -3.22 -6.59
CA ASN A 7 14.62 -2.45 -7.08
C ASN A 7 14.35 -1.81 -8.45
N HIS A 8 13.14 -1.25 -8.63
CA HIS A 8 12.69 -0.63 -9.90
C HIS A 8 12.77 -1.57 -11.10
N ARG A 9 12.52 -2.87 -10.91
CA ARG A 9 12.44 -3.86 -11.99
C ARG A 9 11.26 -4.78 -11.78
N LEU A 10 10.60 -5.14 -12.88
CA LEU A 10 9.53 -6.11 -12.89
C LEU A 10 10.10 -7.52 -13.00
N PHE A 11 9.74 -8.39 -12.05
CA PHE A 11 10.03 -9.81 -12.07
C PHE A 11 8.74 -10.60 -12.23
N SER A 12 8.85 -11.79 -12.82
CA SER A 12 7.71 -12.67 -13.03
C SER A 12 8.02 -14.10 -12.59
N SER A 13 6.99 -14.82 -12.12
CA SER A 13 7.09 -16.22 -11.71
C SER A 13 5.81 -16.98 -12.06
N ALA A 14 5.93 -18.23 -12.52
CA ALA A 14 4.76 -19.07 -12.80
C ALA A 14 4.04 -19.50 -11.51
N GLN A 15 4.79 -19.68 -10.42
CA GLN A 15 4.29 -20.07 -9.10
C GLN A 15 4.29 -18.89 -8.12
N PRO A 16 3.48 -18.92 -7.05
CA PRO A 16 3.56 -17.92 -6.00
C PRO A 16 5.00 -17.79 -5.51
N PRO A 17 5.59 -16.58 -5.46
CA PRO A 17 6.95 -16.41 -4.97
C PRO A 17 7.09 -16.94 -3.54
N ALA A 18 8.25 -17.53 -3.22
CA ALA A 18 8.48 -18.15 -1.92
C ALA A 18 8.23 -17.16 -0.76
N GLY A 19 7.51 -17.63 0.27
CA GLY A 19 7.18 -16.84 1.46
C GLY A 19 5.98 -15.89 1.29
N LEU A 20 5.50 -15.64 0.07
CA LEU A 20 4.27 -14.86 -0.13
C LEU A 20 3.05 -15.71 0.15
N ARG A 21 2.05 -15.10 0.77
CA ARG A 21 0.73 -15.66 1.03
C ARG A 21 -0.35 -14.72 0.49
N PRO A 22 -1.57 -15.19 0.21
CA PRO A 22 -2.67 -14.31 -0.13
C PRO A 22 -2.85 -13.26 0.97
N ILE A 23 -3.10 -12.00 0.60
CA ILE A 23 -3.26 -10.91 1.59
C ILE A 23 -4.39 -11.21 2.59
N THR A 24 -5.41 -11.95 2.16
CA THR A 24 -6.52 -12.39 3.00
C THR A 24 -6.12 -13.37 4.11
N ALA A 25 -5.00 -14.08 3.98
CA ALA A 25 -4.44 -14.93 5.02
C ALA A 25 -3.60 -14.15 6.06
N LEU A 26 -3.33 -12.86 5.78
CA LEU A 26 -2.44 -12.01 6.56
C LEU A 26 -3.17 -10.90 7.33
N ARG A 27 -4.50 -10.90 7.32
CA ARG A 27 -5.35 -9.83 7.89
C ARG A 27 -4.96 -9.43 9.31
N SER A 28 -4.73 -10.41 10.19
CA SER A 28 -4.36 -10.18 11.60
C SER A 28 -2.88 -9.80 11.81
N GLN A 29 -2.06 -9.86 10.75
CA GLN A 29 -0.63 -9.57 10.76
C GLN A 29 -0.30 -8.22 10.09
N LEU A 30 -1.31 -7.52 9.54
CA LEU A 30 -1.16 -6.21 8.92
C LEU A 30 -1.00 -5.12 9.99
N LEU A 31 0.23 -4.99 10.52
CA LEU A 31 0.60 -3.95 11.46
C LEU A 31 1.02 -2.66 10.73
N PRO A 32 0.91 -1.48 11.37
CA PRO A 32 1.17 -0.20 10.72
C PRO A 32 2.53 -0.09 9.96
N PRO A 33 3.67 -0.60 10.48
CA PRO A 33 4.93 -0.55 9.73
C PRO A 33 4.91 -1.32 8.41
N PHE A 34 4.19 -2.45 8.36
CA PHE A 34 4.06 -3.23 7.13
C PHE A 34 3.14 -2.54 6.14
N ILE A 35 2.16 -1.77 6.61
CA ILE A 35 1.28 -0.99 5.74
C ILE A 35 2.07 0.07 5.00
N SER A 36 2.94 0.82 5.67
CA SER A 36 3.84 1.77 4.99
C SER A 36 4.66 1.07 3.91
N GLN A 37 5.27 -0.07 4.22
CA GLN A 37 6.04 -0.83 3.24
C GLN A 37 5.17 -1.37 2.07
N LEU A 38 3.94 -1.80 2.33
CA LEU A 38 3.04 -2.23 1.25
C LEU A 38 2.60 -1.04 0.38
N HIS A 39 2.42 0.16 0.94
CA HIS A 39 2.23 1.38 0.16
C HIS A 39 3.44 1.68 -0.70
N GLU A 40 4.66 1.61 -0.15
CA GLU A 40 5.91 1.77 -0.92
C GLU A 40 5.98 0.77 -2.06
N ARG A 41 5.73 -0.52 -1.79
CA ARG A 41 5.77 -1.56 -2.82
C ARG A 41 4.70 -1.36 -3.89
N LEU A 42 3.53 -0.80 -3.57
CA LEU A 42 2.53 -0.42 -4.58
C LEU A 42 2.98 0.82 -5.35
N HIS A 43 3.55 1.81 -4.67
CA HIS A 43 4.09 3.04 -5.29
C HIS A 43 5.16 2.72 -6.33
N GLU A 44 6.04 1.74 -6.08
CA GLU A 44 7.03 1.26 -7.05
C GLU A 44 6.42 0.80 -8.40
N TRP A 45 5.17 0.32 -8.43
CA TRP A 45 4.48 0.03 -9.69
C TRP A 45 4.17 1.30 -10.48
N GLY A 46 3.75 2.35 -9.77
CA GLY A 46 3.46 3.67 -10.32
C GLY A 46 4.70 4.32 -10.90
N GLU A 47 5.81 4.26 -10.17
CA GLU A 47 7.12 4.77 -10.60
C GLU A 47 7.64 4.06 -11.86
N LEU A 48 7.30 2.77 -12.04
CA LEU A 48 7.61 2.03 -13.27
C LEU A 48 6.63 2.29 -14.41
N GLY A 49 5.59 3.10 -14.20
CA GLY A 49 4.56 3.36 -15.20
C GLY A 49 3.70 2.14 -15.50
N LEU A 50 3.58 1.18 -14.57
CA LEU A 50 2.87 -0.08 -14.78
C LEU A 50 1.64 -0.21 -13.87
N SER A 51 0.51 -0.62 -14.44
CA SER A 51 -0.67 -1.00 -13.68
C SER A 51 -0.55 -2.46 -13.19
N PRO A 52 -0.76 -2.73 -11.89
CA PRO A 52 -0.98 -4.09 -11.40
C PRO A 52 -2.36 -4.66 -11.81
N GLY A 53 -3.19 -3.88 -12.50
CA GLY A 53 -4.58 -4.18 -12.81
C GLY A 53 -5.50 -4.01 -11.59
N PRO A 54 -6.75 -4.50 -11.67
CA PRO A 54 -7.73 -4.35 -10.60
C PRO A 54 -7.25 -4.86 -9.24
N ILE A 55 -7.34 -4.04 -8.20
CA ILE A 55 -6.97 -4.42 -6.84
C ILE A 55 -8.10 -5.25 -6.22
N THR A 56 -7.91 -6.57 -6.16
CA THR A 56 -8.85 -7.52 -5.56
C THR A 56 -8.13 -8.48 -4.61
N PRO A 57 -8.79 -8.95 -3.53
CA PRO A 57 -8.11 -9.77 -2.51
C PRO A 57 -7.49 -11.07 -3.02
N ASP A 58 -8.07 -11.67 -4.07
CA ASP A 58 -7.63 -12.93 -4.69
C ASP A 58 -6.36 -12.78 -5.54
N ARG A 59 -6.08 -11.55 -6.01
CA ARG A 59 -4.91 -11.25 -6.84
C ARG A 59 -3.69 -10.87 -6.03
N ILE A 60 -3.87 -10.42 -4.79
CA ILE A 60 -2.79 -9.81 -4.02
C ILE A 60 -2.12 -10.83 -3.12
N TRP A 61 -0.81 -10.94 -3.28
CA TRP A 61 0.05 -11.81 -2.51
C TRP A 61 1.12 -10.96 -1.86
N CYS A 62 1.33 -11.14 -0.55
CA CYS A 62 2.36 -10.41 0.14
C CYS A 62 3.03 -11.27 1.22
N ASN A 63 4.14 -10.76 1.72
CA ASN A 63 4.75 -11.25 2.95
C ASN A 63 4.87 -10.08 3.92
N VAL A 64 4.47 -10.32 5.17
CA VAL A 64 4.58 -9.40 6.30
C VAL A 64 5.21 -10.09 7.52
N ALA A 65 5.93 -11.19 7.31
CA ALA A 65 6.54 -12.00 8.35
C ALA A 65 8.06 -11.78 8.44
N GLY A 66 8.55 -11.60 9.68
CA GLY A 66 9.98 -11.53 10.03
C GLY A 66 10.53 -10.11 10.10
N SER A 67 11.85 -10.01 10.30
CA SER A 67 12.62 -8.75 10.30
C SER A 67 12.96 -8.22 8.89
N GLY A 68 12.35 -8.80 7.85
CA GLY A 68 12.63 -8.46 6.45
C GLY A 68 11.62 -7.47 5.86
N GLU A 69 11.98 -6.90 4.71
CA GLU A 69 11.11 -6.00 3.93
C GLU A 69 9.87 -6.73 3.41
N ALA A 70 8.73 -6.03 3.45
CA ALA A 70 7.48 -6.49 2.87
C ALA A 70 7.63 -6.66 1.36
N GLN A 71 6.96 -7.69 0.84
CA GLN A 71 6.92 -7.96 -0.60
C GLN A 71 5.48 -7.92 -1.06
N LEU A 72 5.23 -7.37 -2.25
CA LEU A 72 3.92 -7.28 -2.85
C LEU A 72 3.97 -7.82 -4.28
N ALA A 73 3.22 -8.88 -4.52
CA ALA A 73 3.06 -9.47 -5.84
C ALA A 73 1.58 -9.50 -6.24
N PHE A 74 1.35 -9.43 -7.54
CA PHE A 74 0.03 -9.52 -8.13
C PHE A 74 -0.06 -10.76 -9.02
N ARG A 75 -1.11 -11.54 -8.83
CA ARG A 75 -1.48 -12.65 -9.70
C ARG A 75 -2.22 -12.11 -10.92
N PHE A 76 -1.83 -12.62 -12.07
CA PHE A 76 -2.46 -12.40 -13.36
C PHE A 76 -2.90 -13.74 -13.94
N GLU A 77 -4.04 -13.73 -14.61
CA GLU A 77 -4.52 -14.87 -15.38
C GLU A 77 -3.52 -15.26 -16.48
N PRO A 78 -3.51 -16.54 -16.91
CA PRO A 78 -2.63 -17.00 -17.97
C PRO A 78 -2.72 -16.11 -19.22
N GLY A 79 -1.57 -15.74 -19.79
CA GLY A 79 -1.50 -14.87 -20.97
C GLY A 79 -1.66 -13.37 -20.69
N LEU A 80 -1.95 -12.95 -19.45
CA LEU A 80 -1.99 -11.55 -19.07
C LEU A 80 -0.68 -11.10 -18.40
N SER A 81 -0.31 -9.85 -18.65
CA SER A 81 0.84 -9.17 -18.05
C SER A 81 0.43 -7.78 -17.54
N PRO A 82 1.23 -7.17 -16.65
CA PRO A 82 1.13 -5.75 -16.35
C PRO A 82 1.07 -4.92 -17.62
N ARG A 83 0.22 -3.90 -17.61
CA ARG A 83 0.05 -2.97 -18.72
C ARG A 83 0.61 -1.60 -18.33
N PRO A 84 1.07 -0.79 -19.28
CA PRO A 84 1.38 0.61 -19.00
C PRO A 84 0.19 1.33 -18.36
N LEU A 85 0.47 2.26 -17.45
CA LEU A 85 -0.57 3.13 -16.88
C LEU A 85 -1.19 3.98 -17.97
N THR A 86 -2.52 3.96 -18.06
CA THR A 86 -3.30 4.69 -19.06
C THR A 86 -3.83 6.03 -18.54
N HIS A 87 -3.66 6.29 -17.25
CA HIS A 87 -4.06 7.50 -16.53
C HIS A 87 -2.87 8.06 -15.74
N VAL A 88 -3.03 9.25 -15.17
CA VAL A 88 -1.99 9.87 -14.33
C VAL A 88 -1.85 9.06 -13.04
N GLY A 89 -0.73 8.35 -12.91
CA GLY A 89 -0.38 7.58 -11.71
C GLY A 89 -1.30 6.39 -11.45
N LEU A 90 -1.35 5.94 -10.19
CA LEU A 90 -2.10 4.75 -9.74
C LEU A 90 -3.49 5.09 -9.16
N ALA A 91 -4.11 6.21 -9.55
CA ALA A 91 -5.27 6.76 -8.85
C ALA A 91 -6.40 5.73 -8.58
N GLN A 92 -6.83 4.97 -9.60
CA GLN A 92 -7.90 3.97 -9.45
C GLN A 92 -7.46 2.77 -8.59
N GLU A 93 -6.26 2.26 -8.83
CA GLU A 93 -5.68 1.17 -8.04
C GLU A 93 -5.50 1.58 -6.59
N LEU A 94 -5.04 2.80 -6.34
CA LEU A 94 -4.82 3.35 -5.01
C LEU A 94 -6.15 3.53 -4.24
N ALA A 95 -7.21 3.99 -4.90
CA ALA A 95 -8.54 4.05 -4.33
C ALA A 95 -9.03 2.66 -3.86
N ALA A 96 -8.93 1.66 -4.73
CA ALA A 96 -9.30 0.29 -4.41
C ALA A 96 -8.39 -0.33 -3.33
N TRP A 97 -7.10 0.04 -3.31
CA TRP A 97 -6.14 -0.35 -2.28
C TRP A 97 -6.52 0.17 -0.90
N PHE A 98 -6.89 1.45 -0.78
CA PHE A 98 -7.37 2.01 0.49
C PHE A 98 -8.63 1.31 0.99
N VAL A 99 -9.62 1.12 0.10
CA VAL A 99 -10.86 0.43 0.45
C VAL A 99 -10.61 -1.01 0.89
N LEU A 100 -9.64 -1.71 0.29
CA LEU A 100 -9.24 -3.05 0.69
C LEU A 100 -8.60 -3.08 2.07
N LEU A 101 -7.60 -2.24 2.33
CA LEU A 101 -6.93 -2.21 3.63
C LEU A 101 -7.89 -1.84 4.76
N ASP A 102 -8.81 -0.90 4.49
CA ASP A 102 -9.82 -0.45 5.45
C ASP A 102 -10.87 -1.52 5.80
N LYS A 103 -10.90 -2.66 5.07
CA LYS A 103 -11.71 -3.83 5.48
C LYS A 103 -11.18 -4.47 6.77
N TRP A 104 -9.87 -4.33 7.04
CA TRP A 104 -9.17 -5.07 8.09
C TRP A 104 -8.45 -4.19 9.10
N MET A 105 -8.29 -2.91 8.79
CA MET A 105 -7.59 -1.94 9.61
C MET A 105 -8.38 -0.64 9.71
N GLU A 106 -8.18 0.08 10.79
CA GLU A 106 -8.78 1.40 11.00
C GLU A 106 -8.40 2.39 9.90
N THR A 107 -9.40 3.12 9.39
CA THR A 107 -9.26 4.05 8.26
C THR A 107 -8.16 5.07 8.49
N PHE A 108 -8.10 5.65 9.69
CA PHE A 108 -7.12 6.67 10.01
C PHE A 108 -5.69 6.12 9.97
N VAL A 109 -5.47 4.84 10.30
CA VAL A 109 -4.16 4.20 10.21
C VAL A 109 -3.77 4.02 8.75
N VAL A 110 -4.69 3.53 7.91
CA VAL A 110 -4.48 3.38 6.47
C VAL A 110 -4.04 4.72 5.87
N ILE A 111 -4.83 5.78 6.11
CA ILE A 111 -4.59 7.09 5.52
C ILE A 111 -3.35 7.77 6.11
N ALA A 112 -3.11 7.67 7.42
CA ALA A 112 -1.91 8.25 8.03
C ALA A 112 -0.62 7.64 7.44
N ARG A 113 -0.57 6.30 7.28
CA ARG A 113 0.58 5.63 6.63
C ARG A 113 0.67 5.95 5.14
N ALA A 114 -0.46 6.12 4.47
CA ALA A 114 -0.47 6.53 3.08
C ALA A 114 0.16 7.92 2.87
N ARG A 115 -0.15 8.89 3.73
CA ARG A 115 0.38 10.26 3.63
C ARG A 115 1.91 10.35 3.79
N GLU A 116 2.56 9.33 4.36
CA GLU A 116 4.02 9.26 4.43
C GLU A 116 4.65 8.93 3.07
N ILE A 117 3.90 8.31 2.15
CA ILE A 117 4.39 7.74 0.89
C ILE A 117 3.84 8.48 -0.33
N TRP A 118 2.52 8.74 -0.34
CA TRP A 118 1.82 9.31 -1.49
C TRP A 118 1.70 10.82 -1.37
N THR A 119 1.87 11.52 -2.48
CA THR A 119 1.67 12.97 -2.56
C THR A 119 0.20 13.35 -2.42
N VAL A 120 -0.08 14.59 -2.04
CA VAL A 120 -1.47 15.08 -1.96
C VAL A 120 -2.20 14.97 -3.29
N GLN A 121 -1.50 15.19 -4.41
CA GLN A 121 -2.08 15.06 -5.75
C GLN A 121 -2.52 13.61 -6.04
N GLU A 122 -1.73 12.61 -5.64
CA GLU A 122 -2.08 11.20 -5.80
C GLU A 122 -3.24 10.79 -4.90
N LEU A 123 -3.28 11.30 -3.67
CA LEU A 123 -4.41 11.08 -2.75
C LEU A 123 -5.70 11.72 -3.28
N ALA A 124 -5.62 12.92 -3.86
CA ALA A 124 -6.75 13.58 -4.53
C ALA A 124 -7.20 12.82 -5.79
N GLY A 125 -6.24 12.26 -6.54
CA GLY A 125 -6.50 11.32 -7.62
C GLY A 125 -7.31 10.12 -7.13
N ALA A 126 -6.83 9.45 -6.07
CA ALA A 126 -7.51 8.30 -5.49
C ALA A 126 -8.92 8.64 -4.96
N LEU A 127 -9.10 9.80 -4.34
CA LEU A 127 -10.41 10.28 -3.89
C LEU A 127 -11.43 10.28 -5.03
N THR A 128 -11.04 10.74 -6.22
CA THR A 128 -11.91 10.80 -7.42
C THR A 128 -12.48 9.41 -7.80
N PHE A 129 -11.72 8.35 -7.56
CA PHE A 129 -12.12 6.97 -7.86
C PHE A 129 -12.65 6.20 -6.64
N THR A 130 -12.78 6.83 -5.47
CA THR A 130 -13.30 6.19 -4.26
C THR A 130 -14.82 6.25 -4.21
N SER A 131 -15.49 5.65 -5.21
CA SER A 131 -16.95 5.48 -5.24
C SER A 131 -17.33 4.14 -5.84
N LYS A 132 -18.55 3.65 -5.56
CA LYS A 132 -19.00 2.31 -6.02
C LYS A 132 -18.85 2.11 -7.54
N ALA A 133 -18.98 3.16 -8.35
CA ALA A 133 -18.89 3.06 -9.80
C ALA A 133 -17.49 2.71 -10.32
N PHE A 134 -16.44 3.02 -9.56
CA PHE A 134 -15.04 2.85 -9.99
C PHE A 134 -14.31 1.73 -9.26
N LEU A 135 -14.87 1.24 -8.16
CA LEU A 135 -14.28 0.18 -7.35
C LEU A 135 -14.59 -1.21 -7.93
N PRO A 136 -13.64 -2.16 -7.86
CA PRO A 136 -13.89 -3.54 -8.29
C PRO A 136 -15.08 -4.17 -7.55
N THR A 137 -15.98 -4.81 -8.29
CA THR A 137 -17.20 -5.45 -7.74
C THR A 137 -16.88 -6.47 -6.63
N ALA A 138 -15.80 -7.23 -6.78
CA ALA A 138 -15.34 -8.18 -5.77
C ALA A 138 -15.04 -7.51 -4.42
N LEU A 139 -14.56 -6.26 -4.45
CA LEU A 139 -14.24 -5.50 -3.25
C LEU A 139 -15.50 -4.91 -2.58
N LEU A 140 -16.49 -4.52 -3.37
CA LEU A 140 -17.77 -4.01 -2.88
C LEU A 140 -18.61 -5.09 -2.20
N HIS A 141 -18.58 -6.31 -2.70
CA HIS A 141 -19.29 -7.44 -2.09
C HIS A 141 -18.62 -7.99 -0.83
N MET A 142 -17.36 -7.59 -0.55
CA MET A 142 -16.68 -7.98 0.66
C MET A 142 -17.07 -7.01 1.81
N PRO A 143 -17.69 -7.48 2.91
CA PRO A 143 -17.98 -6.61 4.04
C PRO A 143 -16.68 -6.16 4.76
N PRO A 144 -16.67 -4.99 5.42
CA PRO A 144 -17.75 -4.00 5.52
C PRO A 144 -17.94 -3.15 4.25
N ASP A 145 -19.12 -2.55 4.01
CA ASP A 145 -19.29 -1.50 2.99
C ASP A 145 -18.67 -0.19 3.51
N ASN A 146 -17.47 0.13 3.04
CA ASN A 146 -16.57 1.07 3.71
C ASN A 146 -16.01 2.19 2.82
N TRP A 147 -16.37 2.21 1.52
CA TRP A 147 -15.81 3.19 0.59
C TRP A 147 -16.13 4.65 0.97
N GLN A 148 -17.30 4.93 1.54
CA GLN A 148 -17.68 6.29 1.96
C GLN A 148 -16.76 6.81 3.06
N ARG A 149 -16.46 5.97 4.03
CA ARG A 149 -15.57 6.29 5.15
C ARG A 149 -14.15 6.56 4.64
N VAL A 150 -13.65 5.74 3.71
CA VAL A 150 -12.36 5.96 3.05
C VAL A 150 -12.35 7.26 2.25
N ALA A 151 -13.39 7.53 1.45
CA ALA A 151 -13.51 8.77 0.69
C ALA A 151 -13.49 10.00 1.61
N MET A 152 -14.22 9.96 2.73
CA MET A 152 -14.21 11.04 3.72
C MET A 152 -12.82 11.26 4.31
N ALA A 153 -12.13 10.19 4.71
CA ALA A 153 -10.79 10.29 5.28
C ALA A 153 -9.76 10.81 4.25
N LEU A 154 -9.88 10.42 2.99
CA LEU A 154 -9.08 10.98 1.90
C LEU A 154 -9.37 12.46 1.68
N ALA A 155 -10.64 12.86 1.67
CA ALA A 155 -11.00 14.27 1.51
C ALA A 155 -10.41 15.15 2.61
N ILE A 156 -10.43 14.68 3.86
CA ILE A 156 -9.78 15.36 4.99
C ILE A 156 -8.26 15.42 4.77
N ALA A 157 -7.61 14.30 4.44
CA ALA A 157 -6.16 14.26 4.21
C ALA A 157 -5.71 15.18 3.07
N VAL A 158 -6.51 15.29 1.99
CA VAL A 158 -6.25 16.20 0.88
C VAL A 158 -6.45 17.66 1.29
N ALA A 159 -7.49 17.94 2.08
CA ALA A 159 -7.76 19.29 2.59
C ALA A 159 -6.67 19.76 3.57
N ASP A 160 -6.12 18.85 4.39
CA ASP A 160 -4.99 19.13 5.29
C ASP A 160 -3.69 19.47 4.53
N GLY A 161 -3.56 19.03 3.27
CA GLY A 161 -2.38 19.23 2.46
C GLY A 161 -1.16 18.37 2.87
N GLU A 162 0.00 18.79 2.40
CA GLU A 162 1.25 18.04 2.56
C GLU A 162 1.67 17.96 4.03
N LEU A 163 2.15 16.79 4.44
CA LEU A 163 2.76 16.66 5.76
C LEU A 163 4.05 17.50 5.80
N GLN A 164 4.22 18.32 6.83
CA GLN A 164 5.49 19.02 7.03
C GLN A 164 6.61 17.97 7.23
N LYS A 165 7.51 17.87 6.26
CA LYS A 165 8.71 17.01 6.33
C LYS A 165 9.61 17.50 7.47
N GLY A 166 9.36 17.03 8.68
CA GLY A 166 10.11 17.44 9.88
C GLY A 166 9.66 16.78 11.17
N ALA A 167 8.37 16.47 11.34
CA ALA A 167 7.85 15.96 12.63
C ALA A 167 8.23 14.49 12.95
N HIS A 168 8.80 13.74 12.00
CA HIS A 168 9.27 12.37 12.21
C HIS A 168 10.79 12.18 12.08
N ALA A 169 11.55 13.25 11.82
CA ALA A 169 13.02 13.20 11.81
C ALA A 169 13.60 13.16 13.24
N GLU A 170 12.83 13.58 14.25
CA GLU A 170 13.25 13.51 15.65
C GLU A 170 12.93 12.13 16.23
N LYS A 171 13.83 11.17 15.95
CA LYS A 171 13.96 9.95 16.74
C LYS A 171 14.44 10.32 18.15
N HIS A 172 13.55 10.82 19.02
CA HIS A 172 13.84 11.11 20.44
C HIS A 172 14.21 9.86 21.27
N TRP A 173 14.29 8.68 20.65
CA TRP A 173 14.53 7.39 21.30
C TRP A 173 15.97 6.88 21.14
N VAL A 174 16.85 7.61 20.45
CA VAL A 174 18.28 7.30 20.48
C VAL A 174 18.83 7.79 21.81
N LYS A 175 18.71 6.95 22.85
CA LYS A 175 19.46 7.11 24.09
C LYS A 175 20.95 7.08 23.76
N THR A 176 21.58 8.26 23.82
CA THR A 176 23.03 8.44 23.80
C THR A 176 23.64 7.56 24.89
N SER A 177 24.14 6.39 24.50
CA SER A 177 24.86 5.49 25.39
C SER A 177 26.35 5.80 25.28
N THR A 178 26.76 6.95 25.82
CA THR A 178 28.17 7.26 26.02
C THR A 178 28.54 6.86 27.45
N ILE A 179 28.77 5.57 27.67
CA ILE A 179 29.43 5.13 28.90
C ILE A 179 30.93 5.43 28.70
N GLN A 180 31.37 6.60 29.19
CA GLN A 180 32.78 6.84 29.46
C GLN A 180 33.21 5.93 30.60
N LYS A 181 33.94 4.85 30.31
CA LYS A 181 34.83 4.22 31.27
C LYS A 181 36.19 4.92 31.20
N GLN A 182 36.44 5.83 32.14
CA GLN A 182 37.79 6.10 32.60
C GLN A 182 37.75 6.08 34.13
N GLY A 183 38.33 5.03 34.70
CA GLY A 183 38.61 4.87 36.11
C GLY A 183 40.08 4.49 36.25
N PHE A 184 40.73 5.18 37.17
CA PHE A 184 42.14 5.20 37.56
C PHE A 184 42.77 3.81 37.76
#